data_AF-A0A1C1CAS1-F1
#
_entry.id   AF-A0A1C1CAS1-F1
#
_cell.length_a   1.000
_cell.length_b   1.000
_cell.length_c   1.000
_cell.angle_alpha   90.00
_cell.angle_beta   90.00
_cell.angle_gamma   90.00
#
_symmetry.space_group_name_H-M   'P 1'
#
loop_
_entity.id
_entity.type
_entity.pdbx_description
1 polymer ?
#
loop_
_entity_poly.entity_id
_entity_poly.type
_entity_poly.pdbx_seq_one_letter_code
_entity_poly.pdbx_strand_id
1 'polypeptide(L)'
;MLSSCWDSSVHALLLLTFILTFIPNSSAGIAKYRPISRSCGAPPPTEELLATHQFLQEHEPLENELWNISSIEYRHSSSLSRRQALIPLFVIDTYMHIVSDTATASPSSPNYVSDSMIQDQFEYLAQAYTNASIGYRLAGVTRVTNDTWASNGDDLAMKRALRRGTYASLNIYYQSLLQAGANTPGVPAGSTLLGFCSLPASGVTPSTRVDQYIVDGCNVLSGTMPGGNMQGYNLGGTTAHEVGHWNGLLHPFTGNSCAEGDWGDYVADTPQEMTSTSK
;
A
#
# COMPACT_ATOMS: atom_id res chain seq x y z
N MET A 1 -55.63 -40.97 50.30
CA MET A 1 -55.24 -41.17 51.72
C MET A 1 -53.98 -40.35 51.96
N LEU A 2 -54.02 -39.42 52.93
CA LEU A 2 -52.90 -38.73 53.63
C LEU A 2 -51.93 -37.94 52.73
N SER A 3 -51.82 -36.61 52.67
CA SER A 3 -51.92 -35.49 53.63
C SER A 3 -50.99 -35.54 54.86
N SER A 4 -50.22 -34.45 54.99
CA SER A 4 -49.44 -33.92 56.13
C SER A 4 -47.96 -34.29 56.30
N CYS A 5 -47.11 -33.25 56.20
CA CYS A 5 -45.97 -32.88 57.07
C CYS A 5 -45.78 -31.34 56.84
N TRP A 6 -46.22 -30.40 57.71
CA TRP A 6 -45.58 -29.87 58.95
C TRP A 6 -44.19 -29.25 58.70
N ASP A 7 -43.77 -28.10 59.24
CA ASP A 7 -44.39 -27.09 60.11
C ASP A 7 -43.52 -25.79 60.12
N SER A 8 -44.21 -24.66 60.31
CA SER A 8 -43.92 -23.36 60.94
C SER A 8 -42.51 -22.84 61.32
N SER A 9 -42.33 -21.55 60.95
CA SER A 9 -41.82 -20.42 61.77
C SER A 9 -40.33 -20.21 62.01
N VAL A 10 -39.78 -19.07 61.51
CA VAL A 10 -39.21 -17.95 62.31
C VAL A 10 -39.19 -16.67 61.45
N HIS A 11 -39.67 -15.56 62.01
CA HIS A 11 -39.63 -14.20 61.47
C HIS A 11 -38.28 -13.51 61.68
N ALA A 12 -37.82 -12.71 60.71
CA ALA A 12 -37.04 -11.50 60.96
C ALA A 12 -37.17 -10.53 59.77
N LEU A 13 -37.96 -9.47 59.96
CA LEU A 13 -38.00 -8.29 59.09
C LEU A 13 -36.68 -7.52 59.22
N LEU A 14 -36.03 -7.21 58.10
CA LEU A 14 -35.08 -6.10 57.99
C LEU A 14 -35.26 -5.46 56.61
N LEU A 15 -36.00 -4.35 56.59
CA LEU A 15 -36.11 -3.43 55.45
C LEU A 15 -34.77 -2.69 55.29
N LEU A 16 -34.09 -2.91 54.18
CA LEU A 16 -33.03 -2.03 53.69
C LEU A 16 -33.31 -1.73 52.23
N THR A 17 -33.91 -0.56 52.01
CA THR A 17 -34.14 0.08 50.71
C THR A 17 -32.81 0.33 50.01
N PHE A 18 -32.48 -0.46 49.00
CA PHE A 18 -31.36 -0.20 48.11
C PHE A 18 -31.78 0.81 47.03
N ILE A 19 -31.10 1.94 47.04
CA ILE A 19 -31.21 3.02 46.04
C ILE A 19 -30.68 2.48 44.70
N LEU A 20 -31.55 2.43 43.70
CA LEU A 20 -31.21 2.12 42.31
C LEU A 20 -30.32 3.23 41.75
N THR A 21 -29.02 3.01 41.72
CA THR A 21 -28.09 3.81 40.93
C THR A 21 -28.27 3.51 39.45
N PHE A 22 -28.75 4.50 38.71
CA PHE A 22 -28.78 4.52 37.24
C PHE A 22 -27.36 4.34 36.70
N ILE A 23 -27.09 3.20 36.05
CA ILE A 23 -25.92 3.05 35.19
C ILE A 23 -26.34 3.54 33.80
N PRO A 24 -25.76 4.63 33.26
CA PRO A 24 -26.03 5.04 31.90
C PRO A 24 -25.42 4.02 30.94
N ASN A 25 -26.30 3.31 30.22
CA ASN A 25 -25.95 2.53 29.04
C ASN A 25 -25.36 3.48 28.00
N SER A 26 -24.04 3.64 28.06
CA SER A 26 -23.24 4.19 26.99
C SER A 26 -23.16 3.09 25.95
N SER A 27 -24.15 3.02 25.06
CA SER A 27 -24.04 2.26 23.81
C SER A 27 -22.94 2.92 22.99
N ALA A 28 -21.70 2.52 23.27
CA ALA A 28 -20.56 2.75 22.40
C ALA A 28 -20.96 2.20 21.03
N GLY A 29 -21.25 3.11 20.10
CA GLY A 29 -21.62 2.75 18.75
C GLY A 29 -20.53 1.84 18.19
N ILE A 30 -20.92 0.64 17.77
CA ILE A 30 -20.06 -0.24 16.98
C ILE A 30 -19.56 0.61 15.82
N ALA A 31 -18.24 0.81 15.74
CA ALA A 31 -17.62 1.54 14.63
C ALA A 31 -18.06 0.85 13.35
N LYS A 32 -18.99 1.48 12.61
CA LYS A 32 -19.44 0.97 11.31
C LYS A 32 -18.20 0.93 10.43
N TYR A 33 -17.84 -0.26 9.96
CA TYR A 33 -16.87 -0.43 8.88
C TYR A 33 -17.24 0.54 7.75
N ARG A 34 -16.45 1.61 7.60
CA ARG A 34 -16.51 2.46 6.42
C ARG A 34 -15.67 1.72 5.37
N PRO A 35 -16.25 1.28 4.25
CA PRO A 35 -15.44 0.84 3.13
C PRO A 35 -14.48 1.97 2.79
N ILE A 36 -13.18 1.71 2.86
CA ILE A 36 -12.20 2.63 2.30
C ILE A 36 -12.49 2.66 0.81
N SER A 37 -12.99 3.80 0.32
CA SER A 37 -13.03 4.06 -1.11
C SER A 37 -11.58 4.07 -1.58
N ARG A 38 -11.14 3.01 -2.26
CA ARG A 38 -9.81 2.94 -2.86
C ARG A 38 -9.82 3.91 -4.03
N SER A 39 -9.27 5.09 -3.81
CA SER A 39 -8.77 5.95 -4.88
C SER A 39 -7.25 5.88 -4.75
N CYS A 40 -6.60 5.32 -5.77
CA CYS A 40 -5.15 5.35 -5.84
C CYS A 40 -4.71 6.79 -6.15
N GLY A 41 -3.72 7.29 -5.41
CA GLY A 41 -3.22 8.66 -5.61
C GLY A 41 -2.27 8.79 -6.80
N ALA A 42 -1.93 7.69 -7.48
CA ALA A 42 -1.08 7.73 -8.67
C ALA A 42 -1.74 8.61 -9.75
N PRO A 43 -0.99 9.53 -10.38
CA PRO A 43 -1.52 10.35 -11.46
C PRO A 43 -1.87 9.48 -12.69
N PRO A 44 -2.74 9.96 -13.59
CA PRO A 44 -2.92 9.30 -14.88
C PRO A 44 -1.58 9.24 -15.65
N PRO A 45 -1.36 8.22 -16.50
CA PRO A 45 -0.17 8.14 -17.34
C PRO A 45 -0.13 9.29 -18.35
N THR A 46 1.08 9.71 -18.72
CA THR A 46 1.27 10.68 -19.80
C THR A 46 1.02 10.03 -21.16
N GLU A 47 0.78 10.84 -22.20
CA GLU A 47 0.62 10.34 -23.57
C GLU A 47 1.85 9.57 -24.05
N GLU A 48 3.06 10.00 -23.66
CA GLU A 48 4.30 9.32 -24.01
C GLU A 48 4.44 7.95 -23.33
N LEU A 49 4.01 7.85 -22.06
CA LEU A 49 4.00 6.57 -21.35
C LEU A 49 2.97 5.61 -21.96
N LEU A 50 1.78 6.10 -22.28
CA LEU A 50 0.76 5.32 -23.00
C LEU A 50 1.27 4.83 -24.35
N ALA A 51 1.92 5.70 -25.14
CA ALA A 51 2.53 5.32 -26.41
C ALA A 51 3.64 4.26 -26.24
N THR A 52 4.40 4.33 -25.15
CA THR A 52 5.40 3.31 -24.81
C THR A 52 4.74 1.96 -24.49
N HIS A 53 3.67 1.97 -23.71
CA HIS A 53 2.91 0.75 -23.40
C HIS A 53 2.25 0.14 -24.64
N GLN A 54 1.67 0.96 -25.52
CA GLN A 54 1.15 0.52 -26.82
C GLN A 54 2.24 -0.15 -27.66
N PHE A 55 3.41 0.50 -27.76
CA PHE A 55 4.54 -0.07 -28.48
C PHE A 55 4.96 -1.42 -27.89
N LEU A 56 5.08 -1.53 -26.56
CA LEU A 56 5.42 -2.79 -25.90
C LEU A 56 4.37 -3.87 -26.14
N GLN A 57 3.08 -3.54 -26.02
CA GLN A 57 1.99 -4.48 -26.25
C GLN A 57 1.96 -5.01 -27.69
N GLU A 58 2.24 -4.16 -28.68
CA GLU A 58 2.30 -4.55 -30.10
C GLU A 58 3.54 -5.39 -30.45
N HIS A 59 4.66 -5.17 -29.74
CA HIS A 59 5.96 -5.77 -30.06
C HIS A 59 6.40 -6.85 -29.07
N GLU A 60 5.65 -7.08 -27.99
CA GLU A 60 5.91 -8.18 -27.07
C GLU A 60 5.78 -9.49 -27.85
N PRO A 61 6.79 -10.39 -27.77
CA PRO A 61 6.69 -11.69 -28.42
C PRO A 61 5.51 -12.49 -27.84
N LEU A 62 4.41 -12.56 -28.60
CA LEU A 62 3.25 -13.39 -28.28
C LEU A 62 3.55 -14.89 -28.34
N GLU A 63 4.68 -15.29 -28.92
CA GLU A 63 5.14 -16.69 -28.93
C GLU A 63 6.32 -16.90 -27.99
N ASN A 64 6.11 -16.61 -26.71
CA ASN A 64 7.03 -17.02 -25.66
C ASN A 64 6.49 -18.27 -24.92
N GLU A 65 7.33 -18.89 -24.09
CA GLU A 65 6.93 -20.08 -23.35
C GLU A 65 5.66 -19.87 -22.51
N LEU A 66 5.38 -18.67 -22.00
CA LEU A 66 4.17 -18.39 -21.20
C LEU A 66 2.88 -18.40 -22.02
N TRP A 67 2.93 -17.86 -23.25
CA TRP A 67 1.81 -17.83 -24.18
C TRP A 67 1.45 -19.21 -24.74
N ASN A 68 2.45 -20.05 -25.01
CA ASN A 68 2.25 -21.39 -25.56
C ASN A 68 1.74 -22.41 -24.52
N ILE A 69 1.69 -22.05 -23.23
CA ILE A 69 1.22 -22.95 -22.18
C ILE A 69 -0.31 -22.98 -22.14
N SER A 70 -0.86 -24.12 -22.54
CA SER A 70 -2.30 -24.38 -22.61
C SER A 70 -2.95 -24.83 -21.29
N SER A 71 -2.17 -25.14 -20.24
CA SER A 71 -2.70 -25.56 -18.94
C SER A 71 -2.08 -24.81 -17.76
N ILE A 72 -2.93 -24.37 -16.83
CA ILE A 72 -2.52 -23.75 -15.54
C ILE A 72 -1.56 -24.68 -14.79
N GLU A 73 -1.81 -25.99 -14.83
CA GLU A 73 -0.96 -27.01 -14.19
C GLU A 73 0.48 -27.02 -14.73
N TYR A 74 0.67 -26.81 -16.04
CA TYR A 74 2.01 -26.73 -16.62
C TYR A 74 2.69 -25.39 -16.28
N ARG A 75 1.95 -24.27 -16.20
CA ARG A 75 2.46 -22.96 -15.74
C ARG A 75 3.07 -23.05 -14.33
N HIS A 76 2.45 -23.84 -13.44
CA HIS A 76 2.94 -24.07 -12.09
C HIS A 76 3.83 -25.31 -11.95
N SER A 77 4.17 -26.00 -13.05
CA SER A 77 4.98 -27.20 -12.96
C SER A 77 6.39 -26.86 -12.50
N SER A 78 6.92 -27.67 -11.59
CA SER A 78 8.33 -27.59 -11.15
C SER A 78 9.33 -27.77 -12.30
N SER A 79 8.87 -28.24 -13.46
CA SER A 79 9.66 -28.42 -14.68
C SER A 79 10.04 -27.11 -15.38
N LEU A 80 9.26 -26.04 -15.16
CA LEU A 80 9.55 -24.64 -15.53
C LEU A 80 10.29 -23.87 -14.43
N SER A 81 10.23 -24.36 -13.18
CA SER A 81 11.07 -23.86 -12.06
C SER A 81 12.58 -24.17 -12.26
N ARG A 82 12.97 -24.52 -13.49
CA ARG A 82 14.27 -25.07 -13.84
C ARG A 82 15.31 -23.95 -13.96
N ARG A 83 16.03 -23.79 -12.84
CA ARG A 83 17.50 -23.60 -12.75
C ARG A 83 18.08 -22.27 -13.21
N GLN A 84 17.88 -21.26 -12.39
CA GLN A 84 18.93 -20.40 -11.84
C GLN A 84 18.28 -19.62 -10.69
N ALA A 85 19.04 -19.28 -9.64
CA ALA A 85 18.57 -18.16 -8.80
C ALA A 85 18.24 -17.03 -9.78
N LEU A 86 17.02 -16.51 -9.80
CA LEU A 86 16.65 -15.44 -10.71
C LEU A 86 17.58 -14.27 -10.37
N ILE A 87 18.65 -14.11 -11.16
CA ILE A 87 19.62 -13.05 -10.98
C ILE A 87 18.93 -11.81 -11.54
N PRO A 88 18.83 -10.73 -10.76
CA PRO A 88 18.23 -9.52 -11.26
C PRO A 88 19.00 -9.00 -12.48
N LEU A 89 18.30 -8.62 -13.54
CA LEU A 89 18.89 -8.01 -14.74
C LEU A 89 19.52 -6.65 -14.40
N PHE A 90 18.92 -5.94 -13.45
CA PHE A 90 19.42 -4.71 -12.86
C PHE A 90 19.02 -4.62 -11.40
N VAL A 91 19.84 -3.90 -10.62
CA VAL A 91 19.61 -3.68 -9.19
C VAL A 91 19.38 -2.20 -8.95
N ILE A 92 18.25 -1.88 -8.35
CA ILE A 92 17.82 -0.53 -8.02
C ILE A 92 18.26 -0.18 -6.60
N ASP A 93 18.94 0.94 -6.46
CA ASP A 93 19.21 1.51 -5.14
C ASP A 93 17.92 2.07 -4.54
N THR A 94 17.51 1.49 -3.40
CA THR A 94 16.29 1.85 -2.69
C THR A 94 16.62 2.56 -1.39
N TYR A 95 16.05 3.75 -1.21
CA TYR A 95 16.13 4.54 0.01
C TYR A 95 14.76 4.55 0.68
N MET A 96 14.70 4.14 1.95
CA MET A 96 13.49 4.17 2.76
C MET A 96 13.55 5.32 3.76
N HIS A 97 12.63 6.25 3.65
CA HIS A 97 12.53 7.42 4.52
C HIS A 97 11.32 7.26 5.43
N ILE A 98 11.56 7.04 6.72
CA ILE A 98 10.52 6.95 7.74
C ILE A 98 10.19 8.36 8.22
N VAL A 99 9.01 8.84 7.87
CA VAL A 99 8.53 10.18 8.13
C VAL A 99 7.39 10.09 9.14
N SER A 100 7.72 10.26 10.41
CA SER A 100 6.78 10.16 11.53
C SER A 100 6.28 11.53 11.95
N ASP A 101 5.03 11.59 12.38
CA ASP A 101 4.53 12.65 13.23
C ASP A 101 5.05 12.46 14.68
N THR A 102 4.99 13.51 15.46
CA THR A 102 5.53 13.58 16.81
C THR A 102 4.95 12.50 17.73
N ALA A 103 3.67 12.14 17.56
CA ALA A 103 3.00 11.14 18.38
C ALA A 103 3.45 9.69 18.09
N THR A 104 4.01 9.42 16.91
CA THR A 104 4.43 8.06 16.50
C THR A 104 5.95 7.90 16.40
N ALA A 105 6.72 8.99 16.51
CA ALA A 105 8.17 8.98 16.42
C ALA A 105 8.88 8.30 17.63
N SER A 106 8.23 8.24 18.79
CA SER A 106 8.82 7.62 19.99
C SER A 106 8.70 6.08 19.94
N PRO A 107 9.77 5.32 20.28
CA PRO A 107 9.70 3.85 20.43
C PRO A 107 8.64 3.35 21.42
N SER A 108 8.16 4.19 22.34
CA SER A 108 7.07 3.87 23.27
C SER A 108 5.68 3.94 22.63
N SER A 109 5.57 4.49 21.40
CA SER A 109 4.31 4.58 20.67
C SER A 109 3.92 3.21 20.12
N PRO A 110 2.64 2.79 20.22
CA PRO A 110 2.18 1.54 19.60
C PRO A 110 2.26 1.57 18.07
N ASN A 111 2.41 2.76 17.47
CA ASN A 111 2.51 2.95 16.02
C ASN A 111 3.94 3.31 15.57
N TYR A 112 4.94 3.09 16.43
CA TYR A 112 6.33 3.31 16.09
C TYR A 112 6.79 2.32 15.00
N VAL A 113 7.39 2.85 13.93
CA VAL A 113 8.01 2.01 12.89
C VAL A 113 9.33 1.47 13.43
N SER A 114 9.38 0.20 13.80
CA SER A 114 10.62 -0.45 14.28
C SER A 114 11.58 -0.79 13.15
N ASP A 115 12.86 -1.02 13.46
CA ASP A 115 13.84 -1.46 12.45
C ASP A 115 13.48 -2.84 11.86
N SER A 116 12.82 -3.71 12.63
CA SER A 116 12.29 -4.99 12.12
C SER A 116 11.26 -4.75 11.03
N MET A 117 10.31 -3.83 11.24
CA MET A 117 9.29 -3.52 10.22
C MET A 117 9.93 -3.01 8.92
N ILE A 118 10.99 -2.19 9.02
CA ILE A 118 11.73 -1.68 7.87
C ILE A 118 12.40 -2.82 7.11
N GLN A 119 13.07 -3.73 7.84
CA GLN A 119 13.71 -4.91 7.25
C GLN A 119 12.69 -5.83 6.58
N ASP A 120 11.61 -6.18 7.29
CA ASP A 120 10.55 -7.06 6.81
C ASP A 120 9.87 -6.48 5.56
N GLN A 121 9.63 -5.16 5.55
CA GLN A 121 9.08 -4.47 4.38
C GLN A 121 10.04 -4.50 3.18
N PHE A 122 11.35 -4.28 3.40
CA PHE A 122 12.34 -4.32 2.33
C PHE A 122 12.46 -5.73 1.75
N GLU A 123 12.49 -6.76 2.60
CA GLU A 123 12.52 -8.16 2.18
C GLU A 123 11.29 -8.54 1.35
N TYR A 124 10.10 -8.14 1.81
CA TYR A 124 8.86 -8.33 1.05
C TYR A 124 8.94 -7.68 -0.33
N LEU A 125 9.40 -6.41 -0.39
CA LEU A 125 9.54 -5.69 -1.66
C LEU A 125 10.53 -6.39 -2.59
N ALA A 126 11.72 -6.76 -2.11
CA ALA A 126 12.73 -7.43 -2.92
C ALA A 126 12.23 -8.77 -3.46
N GLN A 127 11.50 -9.54 -2.63
CA GLN A 127 10.92 -10.82 -3.04
C GLN A 127 9.82 -10.66 -4.10
N ALA A 128 8.95 -9.66 -3.95
CA ALA A 128 7.81 -9.43 -4.85
C ALA A 128 8.21 -9.26 -6.33
N TYR A 129 9.43 -8.80 -6.60
CA TYR A 129 9.93 -8.51 -7.95
C TYR A 129 10.93 -9.53 -8.48
N THR A 130 11.22 -10.59 -7.72
CA THR A 130 12.20 -11.61 -8.14
C THR A 130 11.81 -12.26 -9.47
N ASN A 131 10.51 -12.55 -9.69
CA ASN A 131 10.02 -13.13 -10.94
C ASN A 131 10.08 -12.18 -12.14
N ALA A 132 10.11 -10.87 -11.89
CA ALA A 132 10.32 -9.85 -12.93
C ALA A 132 11.82 -9.61 -13.22
N SER A 133 12.73 -10.33 -12.55
CA SER A 133 14.18 -10.12 -12.61
C SER A 133 14.60 -8.68 -12.27
N ILE A 134 13.85 -8.01 -11.39
CA ILE A 134 14.19 -6.69 -10.86
C ILE A 134 14.70 -6.86 -9.43
N GLY A 135 15.93 -6.41 -9.19
CA GLY A 135 16.55 -6.47 -7.87
C GLY A 135 16.46 -5.13 -7.16
N TYR A 136 16.36 -5.17 -5.83
CA TYR A 136 16.46 -3.99 -4.99
C TYR A 136 17.60 -4.14 -3.99
N ARG A 137 18.31 -3.04 -3.74
CA ARG A 137 19.34 -2.93 -2.71
C ARG A 137 18.95 -1.84 -1.73
N LEU A 138 18.91 -2.16 -0.44
CA LEU A 138 18.67 -1.16 0.60
C LEU A 138 19.91 -0.27 0.70
N ALA A 139 19.85 0.89 0.06
CA ALA A 139 20.97 1.84 -0.04
C ALA A 139 21.02 2.80 1.14
N GLY A 140 19.90 3.00 1.84
CA GLY A 140 19.87 3.78 3.07
C GLY A 140 18.48 3.85 3.71
N VAL A 141 18.49 4.12 5.02
CA VAL A 141 17.29 4.36 5.81
C VAL A 141 17.46 5.70 6.52
N THR A 142 16.46 6.58 6.41
CA THR A 142 16.41 7.85 7.15
C THR A 142 15.19 7.85 8.05
N ARG A 143 15.30 8.40 9.27
CA ARG A 143 14.17 8.65 10.17
C ARG A 143 14.05 10.15 10.40
N VAL A 144 12.86 10.71 10.19
CA VAL A 144 12.57 12.13 10.40
C VAL A 144 11.25 12.27 11.14
N THR A 145 11.20 13.20 12.10
CA THR A 145 9.98 13.63 12.76
C THR A 145 9.55 14.98 12.19
N ASN A 146 8.43 15.00 11.47
CA ASN A 146 7.85 16.22 10.91
C ASN A 146 6.35 16.01 10.68
N ASP A 147 5.51 16.64 11.50
CA ASP A 147 4.06 16.46 11.48
C ASP A 147 3.44 16.88 10.14
N THR A 148 3.94 17.96 9.52
CA THR A 148 3.47 18.42 8.21
C THR A 148 3.75 17.39 7.13
N TRP A 149 4.97 16.86 7.07
CA TRP A 149 5.32 15.84 6.08
C TRP A 149 4.62 14.52 6.36
N ALA A 150 4.53 14.09 7.62
CA ALA A 150 3.85 12.87 8.01
C ALA A 150 2.36 12.87 7.62
N SER A 151 1.71 14.04 7.61
CA SER A 151 0.30 14.20 7.21
C SER A 151 0.09 14.50 5.71
N ASN A 152 1.07 14.20 4.85
CA ASN A 152 1.06 14.51 3.41
C ASN A 152 1.03 16.02 3.07
N GLY A 153 1.58 16.88 3.95
CA GLY A 153 1.81 18.29 3.69
C GLY A 153 3.21 18.56 3.14
N ASP A 154 3.32 19.53 2.23
CA ASP A 154 4.59 20.01 1.65
C ASP A 154 5.51 18.88 1.12
N ASP A 155 4.94 17.99 0.29
CA ASP A 155 5.65 16.87 -0.35
C ASP A 155 6.93 17.33 -1.07
N LEU A 156 6.88 18.49 -1.72
CA LEU A 156 8.02 19.04 -2.45
C LEU A 156 9.20 19.36 -1.51
N ALA A 157 8.98 19.99 -0.36
CA ALA A 157 10.05 20.24 0.60
C ALA A 157 10.59 18.95 1.20
N MET A 158 9.71 17.99 1.54
CA MET A 158 10.11 16.67 2.03
C MET A 158 11.04 15.98 1.03
N LYS A 159 10.63 15.88 -0.25
CA LYS A 159 11.43 15.23 -1.29
C LYS A 159 12.72 15.96 -1.59
N ARG A 160 12.74 17.31 -1.59
CA ARG A 160 13.97 18.12 -1.69
C ARG A 160 14.97 17.82 -0.58
N ALA A 161 14.50 17.61 0.65
CA ALA A 161 15.36 17.32 1.79
C ALA A 161 15.86 15.86 1.82
N LEU A 162 14.98 14.91 1.46
CA LEU A 162 15.19 13.50 1.75
C LEU A 162 15.62 12.67 0.54
N ARG A 163 15.29 13.06 -0.70
CA ARG A 163 15.65 12.29 -1.90
C ARG A 163 17.15 11.99 -1.92
N ARG A 164 17.51 10.77 -2.35
CA ARG A 164 18.88 10.32 -2.58
C ARG A 164 19.01 9.64 -3.94
N GLY A 165 20.25 9.58 -4.43
CA GLY A 165 20.59 8.93 -5.69
C GLY A 165 20.16 9.71 -6.92
N THR A 166 20.13 9.02 -8.06
CA THR A 166 19.78 9.60 -9.37
C THR A 166 18.31 9.33 -9.67
N TYR A 167 17.88 9.50 -10.92
CA TYR A 167 16.55 9.08 -11.36
C TYR A 167 16.37 7.55 -11.32
N ALA A 168 17.45 6.78 -11.44
CA ALA A 168 17.41 5.31 -11.35
C ALA A 168 17.37 4.78 -9.91
N SER A 169 17.27 5.67 -8.91
CA SER A 169 17.20 5.28 -7.49
C SER A 169 15.78 5.47 -6.96
N LEU A 170 15.23 4.40 -6.39
CA LEU A 170 13.91 4.40 -5.78
C LEU A 170 13.97 5.07 -4.41
N ASN A 171 13.10 6.05 -4.17
CA ASN A 171 12.91 6.68 -2.87
C ASN A 171 11.48 6.40 -2.39
N ILE A 172 11.34 5.82 -1.21
CA ILE A 172 10.05 5.48 -0.59
C ILE A 172 9.92 6.27 0.73
N TYR A 173 8.90 7.11 0.83
CA TYR A 173 8.57 7.93 1.97
C TYR A 173 7.43 7.26 2.75
N TYR A 174 7.77 6.58 3.83
CA TYR A 174 6.82 5.96 4.74
C TYR A 174 6.30 6.99 5.72
N GLN A 175 5.12 7.54 5.45
CA GLN A 175 4.48 8.59 6.24
C GLN A 175 3.54 7.98 7.28
N SER A 176 3.61 8.40 8.54
CA SER A 176 2.77 7.82 9.61
C SER A 176 1.30 8.20 9.54
N LEU A 177 0.95 9.27 8.81
CA LEU A 177 -0.41 9.79 8.68
C LEU A 177 -0.72 10.20 7.23
N LEU A 178 -0.48 9.31 6.26
CA LEU A 178 -0.73 9.65 4.85
C LEU A 178 -2.21 9.95 4.58
N GLN A 179 -2.51 11.18 4.18
CA GLN A 179 -3.87 11.68 3.97
C GLN A 179 -4.05 12.35 2.60
N ALA A 180 -5.28 12.29 2.09
CA ALA A 180 -5.68 12.98 0.88
C ALA A 180 -5.73 14.50 1.10
N GLY A 181 -5.18 15.25 0.15
CA GLY A 181 -5.30 16.71 0.11
C GLY A 181 -6.64 17.15 -0.47
N ALA A 182 -6.89 18.46 -0.48
CA ALA A 182 -8.11 19.04 -1.05
C ALA A 182 -8.28 18.78 -2.57
N ASN A 183 -7.17 18.54 -3.27
CA ASN A 183 -7.15 18.32 -4.73
C ASN A 183 -7.02 16.85 -5.13
N THR A 184 -7.08 15.90 -4.18
CA THR A 184 -7.03 14.47 -4.51
C THR A 184 -8.32 14.06 -5.24
N PRO A 185 -8.27 13.62 -6.50
CA PRO A 185 -9.48 13.35 -7.29
C PRO A 185 -10.36 12.26 -6.66
N GLY A 186 -11.65 12.56 -6.50
CA GLY A 186 -12.62 11.59 -5.97
C GLY A 186 -12.47 11.26 -4.49
N VAL A 187 -11.55 11.90 -3.76
CA VAL A 187 -11.28 11.59 -2.34
C VAL A 187 -11.51 12.82 -1.46
N PRO A 188 -12.35 12.71 -0.41
CA PRO A 188 -12.48 13.77 0.57
C PRO A 188 -11.15 14.09 1.25
N ALA A 189 -10.83 15.38 1.39
CA ALA A 189 -9.64 15.83 2.12
C ALA A 189 -9.59 15.25 3.54
N GLY A 190 -8.40 14.84 3.99
CA GLY A 190 -8.17 14.19 5.28
C GLY A 190 -8.50 12.69 5.31
N SER A 191 -9.00 12.11 4.21
CA SER A 191 -9.15 10.66 4.11
C SER A 191 -7.79 9.97 4.08
N THR A 192 -7.65 8.83 4.76
CA THR A 192 -6.43 8.03 4.72
C THR A 192 -6.14 7.53 3.31
N LEU A 193 -4.91 7.72 2.84
CA LEU A 193 -4.37 7.07 1.64
C LEU A 193 -3.46 5.92 2.06
N LEU A 194 -3.50 4.81 1.33
CA LEU A 194 -2.56 3.70 1.57
C LEU A 194 -1.20 4.00 0.93
N GLY A 195 -1.20 4.56 -0.27
CA GLY A 195 0.00 4.99 -0.96
C GLY A 195 -0.28 5.64 -2.32
N PHE A 196 0.79 6.13 -2.92
CA PHE A 196 0.90 6.54 -4.32
C PHE A 196 2.37 6.57 -4.74
N CYS A 197 2.67 6.31 -6.02
CA CYS A 197 3.98 6.61 -6.62
C CYS A 197 3.84 7.42 -7.90
N SER A 198 4.94 8.05 -8.28
CA SER A 198 5.11 8.54 -9.65
C SER A 198 5.13 7.37 -10.64
N LEU A 199 4.59 7.60 -11.83
CA LEU A 199 4.87 6.78 -13.02
C LEU A 199 6.20 7.23 -13.66
N PRO A 200 6.84 6.38 -14.50
CA PRO A 200 8.04 6.76 -15.23
C PRO A 200 7.82 7.99 -16.12
N ALA A 201 8.79 8.89 -16.11
CA ALA A 201 8.84 10.08 -16.95
C ALA A 201 9.83 9.85 -18.10
N SER A 202 9.43 10.23 -19.32
CA SER A 202 10.30 10.18 -20.48
C SER A 202 11.35 11.31 -20.45
N GLY A 203 12.43 11.15 -21.22
CA GLY A 203 13.42 12.21 -21.43
C GLY A 203 14.34 12.52 -20.24
N VAL A 204 14.27 11.76 -19.14
CA VAL A 204 15.23 11.90 -18.03
C VAL A 204 16.56 11.24 -18.41
N THR A 205 17.62 12.04 -18.43
CA THR A 205 18.98 11.62 -18.79
C THR A 205 19.91 11.74 -17.58
N PRO A 206 21.13 11.15 -17.60
CA PRO A 206 22.12 11.36 -16.55
C PRO A 206 22.49 12.84 -16.32
N SER A 207 22.30 13.71 -17.32
CA SER A 207 22.51 15.17 -17.21
C SER A 207 21.29 15.95 -16.69
N THR A 208 20.12 15.32 -16.59
CA THR A 208 18.92 15.97 -16.07
C THR A 208 19.13 16.32 -14.59
N ARG A 209 18.88 17.58 -14.24
CA ARG A 209 19.04 18.05 -12.87
C ARG A 209 17.97 17.45 -11.95
N VAL A 210 18.34 17.16 -10.71
CA VAL A 210 17.47 16.55 -9.70
C VAL A 210 16.18 17.34 -9.47
N ASP A 211 16.21 18.67 -9.57
CA ASP A 211 15.02 19.52 -9.38
C ASP A 211 13.90 19.25 -10.41
N GLN A 212 14.23 18.68 -11.57
CA GLN A 212 13.26 18.37 -12.63
C GLN A 212 12.50 17.06 -12.39
N TYR A 213 13.10 16.10 -11.69
CA TYR A 213 12.46 14.83 -11.30
C TYR A 213 12.28 14.73 -9.79
N ILE A 214 12.29 15.84 -9.05
CA ILE A 214 12.30 15.81 -7.59
C ILE A 214 11.06 15.15 -6.98
N VAL A 215 9.93 15.18 -7.71
CA VAL A 215 8.65 14.58 -7.30
C VAL A 215 8.64 13.05 -7.43
N ASP A 216 9.61 12.47 -8.13
CA ASP A 216 9.74 11.02 -8.34
C ASP A 216 9.91 10.25 -7.02
N GLY A 217 9.28 9.09 -6.95
CA GLY A 217 9.29 8.18 -5.82
C GLY A 217 7.89 7.86 -5.31
N CYS A 218 7.86 7.24 -4.13
CA CYS A 218 6.69 6.61 -3.56
C CYS A 218 6.36 7.16 -2.19
N ASN A 219 5.11 7.52 -1.94
CA ASN A 219 4.60 7.95 -0.66
C ASN A 219 3.66 6.86 -0.15
N VAL A 220 3.95 6.26 1.01
CA VAL A 220 3.24 5.08 1.51
C VAL A 220 2.90 5.28 2.98
N LEU A 221 1.70 4.88 3.40
CA LEU A 221 1.31 4.88 4.81
C LEU A 221 2.14 3.83 5.57
N SER A 222 2.92 4.25 6.58
CA SER A 222 3.79 3.32 7.32
C SER A 222 3.04 2.20 8.02
N GLY A 223 1.76 2.40 8.33
CA GLY A 223 0.87 1.37 8.88
C GLY A 223 0.64 0.16 7.98
N THR A 224 0.95 0.24 6.67
CA THR A 224 0.82 -0.88 5.72
C THR A 224 2.03 -1.82 5.68
N MET A 225 3.11 -1.47 6.38
CA MET A 225 4.28 -2.34 6.51
C MET A 225 3.92 -3.63 7.24
N PRO A 226 4.66 -4.74 7.03
CA PRO A 226 4.56 -5.92 7.88
C PRO A 226 4.68 -5.54 9.35
N GLY A 227 3.71 -5.96 10.17
CA GLY A 227 3.64 -5.59 11.59
C GLY A 227 3.05 -4.20 11.89
N GLY A 228 2.64 -3.45 10.87
CA GLY A 228 1.98 -2.16 11.01
C GLY A 228 0.54 -2.25 11.51
N ASN A 229 -0.08 -1.09 11.77
CA ASN A 229 -1.41 -0.97 12.39
C ASN A 229 -2.57 -0.87 11.39
N MET A 230 -2.31 -0.84 10.07
CA MET A 230 -3.36 -0.72 9.06
C MET A 230 -3.97 -2.10 8.77
N GLN A 231 -4.93 -2.52 9.59
CA GLN A 231 -5.56 -3.84 9.49
C GLN A 231 -6.09 -4.13 8.08
N GLY A 232 -5.79 -5.33 7.57
CA GLY A 232 -6.13 -5.76 6.21
C GLY A 232 -5.12 -5.34 5.14
N TYR A 233 -4.18 -4.43 5.47
CA TYR A 233 -3.18 -3.89 4.54
C TYR A 233 -1.75 -3.90 5.10
N ASN A 234 -1.54 -4.41 6.32
CA ASN A 234 -0.29 -4.41 7.07
C ASN A 234 0.62 -5.61 6.78
N LEU A 235 0.67 -6.05 5.52
CA LEU A 235 1.48 -7.18 5.05
C LEU A 235 2.59 -6.76 4.07
N GLY A 236 2.77 -5.45 3.84
CA GLY A 236 3.76 -4.90 2.92
C GLY A 236 3.36 -4.85 1.44
N GLY A 237 2.19 -5.42 1.10
CA GLY A 237 1.65 -5.45 -0.26
C GLY A 237 1.37 -4.07 -0.87
N THR A 238 1.05 -3.07 -0.05
CA THR A 238 0.88 -1.69 -0.53
C THR A 238 2.17 -1.18 -1.15
N THR A 239 3.33 -1.28 -0.48
CA THR A 239 4.59 -0.85 -1.09
C THR A 239 4.87 -1.58 -2.39
N ALA A 240 4.66 -2.90 -2.46
CA ALA A 240 4.90 -3.64 -3.68
C ALA A 240 3.99 -3.17 -4.84
N HIS A 241 2.72 -2.89 -4.54
CA HIS A 241 1.76 -2.32 -5.49
C HIS A 241 2.21 -0.95 -5.99
N GLU A 242 2.53 -0.03 -5.09
CA GLU A 242 2.92 1.33 -5.44
C GLU A 242 4.23 1.35 -6.26
N VAL A 243 5.23 0.54 -5.86
CA VAL A 243 6.47 0.37 -6.64
C VAL A 243 6.20 -0.23 -8.02
N GLY A 244 5.05 -0.89 -8.22
CA GLY A 244 4.61 -1.37 -9.53
C GLY A 244 4.37 -0.21 -10.47
N HIS A 245 3.65 0.81 -10.00
CA HIS A 245 3.49 2.08 -10.71
C HIS A 245 4.83 2.76 -10.97
N TRP A 246 5.74 2.77 -10.01
CA TRP A 246 7.08 3.35 -10.21
C TRP A 246 7.87 2.62 -11.31
N ASN A 247 7.68 1.31 -11.49
CA ASN A 247 8.24 0.53 -12.60
C ASN A 247 7.41 0.64 -13.91
N GLY A 248 6.30 1.37 -13.90
CA GLY A 248 5.45 1.62 -15.07
C GLY A 248 4.22 0.74 -15.20
N LEU A 249 3.89 -0.13 -14.23
CA LEU A 249 2.63 -0.88 -14.30
C LEU A 249 1.45 0.07 -14.10
N LEU A 250 0.48 0.03 -15.02
CA LEU A 250 -0.76 0.79 -14.91
C LEU A 250 -1.80 0.00 -14.13
N HIS A 251 -2.88 0.68 -13.70
CA HIS A 251 -4.02 -0.05 -13.15
C HIS A 251 -4.73 -0.83 -14.27
N PRO A 252 -5.25 -2.03 -14.02
CA PRO A 252 -6.10 -2.76 -14.97
C PRO A 252 -7.35 -1.97 -15.40
N PHE A 253 -7.73 -0.96 -14.60
CA PHE A 253 -8.83 -0.04 -14.88
C PHE A 253 -8.40 1.34 -15.39
N THR A 254 -7.16 1.48 -15.85
CA THR A 254 -6.74 2.68 -16.58
C THR A 254 -7.67 2.90 -17.78
N GLY A 255 -8.02 4.15 -18.06
CA GLY A 255 -9.04 4.49 -19.07
C GLY A 255 -10.50 4.36 -18.59
N ASN A 256 -10.75 3.59 -17.52
CA ASN A 256 -12.10 3.32 -16.96
C ASN A 256 -13.09 2.83 -18.05
N SER A 257 -12.62 1.94 -18.92
CA SER A 257 -13.33 1.50 -20.11
C SER A 257 -13.03 0.03 -20.42
N CYS A 258 -13.96 -0.63 -21.10
CA CYS A 258 -13.74 -1.93 -21.73
C CYS A 258 -13.93 -1.83 -23.27
N ALA A 259 -13.80 -0.62 -23.82
CA ALA A 259 -13.95 -0.41 -25.26
C ALA A 259 -12.76 -1.02 -26.02
N GLU A 260 -12.99 -1.53 -27.22
CA GLU A 260 -11.96 -2.19 -28.04
C GLU A 260 -10.74 -1.30 -28.33
N GLY A 261 -10.90 0.02 -28.31
CA GLY A 261 -9.81 0.98 -28.51
C GLY A 261 -9.04 1.39 -27.26
N ASP A 262 -9.42 0.90 -26.07
CA ASP A 262 -8.82 1.25 -24.79
C ASP A 262 -8.34 -0.02 -24.08
N TRP A 263 -7.05 -0.33 -24.21
CA TRP A 263 -6.44 -1.57 -23.72
C TRP A 263 -6.20 -1.58 -22.20
N GLY A 264 -6.61 -0.55 -21.47
CA GLY A 264 -6.45 -0.49 -20.03
C GLY A 264 -4.98 -0.35 -19.63
N ASP A 265 -4.42 -1.40 -19.04
CA ASP A 265 -3.02 -1.43 -18.59
C ASP A 265 -2.03 -1.91 -19.67
N TYR A 266 -2.50 -2.30 -20.85
CA TYR A 266 -1.70 -2.82 -21.97
C TYR A 266 -0.94 -4.12 -21.65
N VAL A 267 -1.34 -4.82 -20.58
CA VAL A 267 -0.78 -6.12 -20.23
C VAL A 267 -1.66 -7.20 -20.83
N ALA A 268 -1.13 -7.95 -21.79
CA ALA A 268 -1.93 -8.81 -22.65
C ALA A 268 -2.62 -9.99 -21.92
N ASP A 269 -2.11 -10.41 -20.75
CA ASP A 269 -2.74 -11.44 -19.91
C ASP A 269 -3.63 -10.87 -18.78
N THR A 270 -3.81 -9.55 -18.73
CA THR A 270 -4.70 -8.88 -17.78
C THR A 270 -5.95 -8.38 -18.50
N PRO A 271 -7.15 -8.91 -18.19
CA PRO A 271 -8.39 -8.39 -18.74
C PRO A 271 -8.62 -6.93 -18.35
N GLN A 272 -9.14 -6.13 -19.27
CA GLN A 272 -9.54 -4.74 -19.00
C GLN A 272 -10.62 -4.70 -17.92
N GLU A 273 -10.49 -3.78 -16.97
CA GLU A 273 -11.48 -3.54 -15.93
C GLU A 273 -12.05 -2.12 -16.06
N MET A 274 -13.35 -1.92 -15.92
CA MET A 274 -13.90 -0.55 -16.01
C MET A 274 -13.70 0.25 -14.71
N THR A 275 -13.59 -0.45 -13.58
CA THR A 275 -13.57 0.18 -12.25
C THR A 275 -12.63 -0.57 -11.31
N SER A 276 -12.07 0.15 -10.33
CA SER A 276 -11.32 -0.49 -9.24
C SER A 276 -12.22 -1.46 -8.46
N THR A 277 -11.77 -2.71 -8.32
CA THR A 277 -12.46 -3.70 -7.48
C THR A 277 -11.78 -3.82 -6.11
N SER A 278 -12.57 -4.06 -5.06
CA SER A 278 -12.08 -4.38 -3.72
C SER A 278 -12.21 -5.89 -3.50
N LYS A 279 -11.10 -6.61 -3.51
CA LYS A 279 -11.02 -7.95 -2.93
C LYS A 279 -10.45 -7.84 -1.53
#